data_AF-A0A399WRJ2-F1
#
_entry.id   AF-A0A399WRJ2-F1
#
_cell.length_a   1.000
_cell.length_b   1.000
_cell.length_c   1.000
_cell.angle_alpha   90.00
_cell.angle_beta   90.00
_cell.angle_gamma   90.00
#
_symmetry.space_group_name_H-M   'P 1'
#
loop_
_entity.id
_entity.type
_entity.pdbx_description
1 polymer ?
#
loop_
_entity_poly.entity_id
_entity_poly.type
_entity_poly.pdbx_seq_one_letter_code
_entity_poly.pdbx_strand_id
1 'polypeptide(L)'
;MTGFMNRSKCRLLIGVILCALAATSVFAQTSAKAKLGSDTAKGGFRNEDAIRDKFNSYKSDDDAKAWLREMNFDPKDIISLRAAKPHGEKADVEVTIETKAGIRREGISIKLVSGQQGFNQIDKRWLSHYAEMWKMPSDVVTALKLFVGEIPPTKPGRSKERMFLDEIDPKLKDTVVKFFTENKAAIVSDLFAGDGEHSASWVMVAFKPAEKTEWVLRSSQRTVEFYGEGEVSLTRGGNLKIGRITMQRKGGDAGRDTAKMLQFKINPVELFNAKK
;
A
#
# COMPACT_ATOMS: atom_id res chain seq x y z
N MET A 1 -27.82 23.30 -62.89
CA MET A 1 -26.96 23.70 -61.74
C MET A 1 -27.21 22.75 -60.59
N THR A 2 -26.14 22.41 -59.85
CA THR A 2 -26.10 21.76 -58.51
C THR A 2 -26.67 20.35 -58.40
N GLY A 3 -25.99 19.34 -57.86
CA GLY A 3 -24.68 19.25 -57.23
C GLY A 3 -24.56 17.84 -56.63
N PHE A 4 -23.66 17.02 -57.17
CA PHE A 4 -23.37 15.68 -56.64
C PHE A 4 -22.45 15.85 -55.42
N MET A 5 -23.02 15.83 -54.21
CA MET A 5 -22.24 15.94 -52.98
C MET A 5 -21.69 14.56 -52.59
N ASN A 6 -20.36 14.49 -52.59
CA ASN A 6 -19.52 13.29 -52.48
C ASN A 6 -19.66 12.61 -51.09
N ARG A 7 -20.28 11.43 -51.04
CA ARG A 7 -20.54 10.62 -49.81
C ARG A 7 -19.26 10.20 -49.06
N SER A 8 -18.09 10.28 -49.69
CA SER A 8 -16.80 9.90 -49.10
C SER A 8 -16.27 10.92 -48.08
N LYS A 9 -16.63 12.21 -48.20
CA LYS A 9 -16.19 13.26 -47.27
C LYS A 9 -16.97 13.25 -45.94
N CYS A 10 -18.19 12.73 -45.93
CA CYS A 10 -19.05 12.70 -44.75
C CYS A 10 -18.63 11.61 -43.73
N ARG A 11 -18.12 10.45 -44.21
CA ARG A 11 -17.59 9.39 -43.33
C ARG A 11 -16.26 9.76 -42.67
N LEU A 12 -15.42 10.54 -43.36
CA LEU A 12 -14.13 10.99 -42.82
C LEU A 12 -14.31 12.04 -41.71
N LEU A 13 -15.28 12.95 -41.86
CA LEU A 13 -15.56 13.99 -40.86
C LEU A 13 -16.14 13.42 -39.56
N ILE A 14 -17.03 12.42 -39.66
CA ILE A 14 -17.63 11.75 -38.48
C ILE A 14 -16.58 10.93 -37.72
N GLY A 15 -15.66 10.25 -38.42
CA GLY A 15 -14.58 9.48 -37.80
C GLY A 15 -13.56 10.33 -37.03
N VAL A 16 -13.24 11.53 -37.53
CA VAL A 16 -12.31 12.46 -36.87
C VAL A 16 -12.95 13.10 -35.62
N ILE A 17 -14.25 13.43 -35.69
CA ILE A 17 -14.98 13.99 -34.54
C ILE A 17 -15.16 12.95 -33.42
N LEU A 18 -15.45 11.68 -33.77
CA LEU A 18 -15.54 10.61 -32.78
C LEU A 18 -14.19 10.31 -32.10
N CYS A 19 -13.08 10.31 -32.85
CA CYS A 19 -11.74 10.16 -32.29
C CYS A 19 -11.35 11.34 -31.38
N ALA A 20 -11.71 12.57 -31.74
CA ALA A 20 -11.43 13.75 -30.92
C ALA A 20 -12.22 13.75 -29.60
N LEU A 21 -13.51 13.35 -29.62
CA LEU A 21 -14.34 13.20 -28.42
C LEU A 21 -13.89 12.04 -27.52
N ALA A 22 -13.44 10.93 -28.11
CA ALA A 22 -12.86 9.82 -27.37
C ALA A 22 -11.50 10.20 -26.74
N ALA A 23 -10.67 10.97 -27.46
CA ALA A 23 -9.40 11.45 -26.92
C ALA A 23 -9.60 12.44 -25.76
N THR A 24 -10.51 13.43 -25.88
CA THR A 24 -10.77 14.40 -24.81
C THR A 24 -11.35 13.76 -23.55
N SER A 25 -12.22 12.76 -23.69
CA SER A 25 -12.76 12.01 -22.54
C SER A 25 -11.70 11.15 -21.84
N VAL A 26 -10.80 10.50 -22.60
CA VAL A 26 -9.67 9.73 -22.03
C VAL A 26 -8.65 10.65 -21.32
N PHE A 27 -8.34 11.81 -21.90
CA PHE A 27 -7.46 12.81 -21.27
C PHE A 27 -8.10 13.45 -20.01
N ALA A 28 -9.40 13.74 -20.03
CA ALA A 28 -10.12 14.22 -18.85
C ALA A 28 -10.18 13.15 -17.74
N GLN A 29 -10.36 11.88 -18.09
CA GLN A 29 -10.42 10.79 -17.12
C GLN A 29 -9.05 10.46 -16.49
N THR A 30 -7.96 10.61 -17.25
CA THR A 30 -6.58 10.45 -16.74
C THR A 30 -6.16 11.60 -15.83
N SER A 31 -6.51 12.85 -16.17
CA SER A 31 -6.25 14.02 -15.31
C SER A 31 -7.06 13.99 -14.01
N ALA A 32 -8.32 13.58 -14.04
CA ALA A 32 -9.15 13.43 -12.85
C ALA A 32 -8.61 12.35 -11.89
N LYS A 33 -8.17 11.20 -12.41
CA LYS A 33 -7.52 10.14 -11.60
C LYS A 33 -6.20 10.59 -10.99
N ALA A 34 -5.39 11.34 -11.75
CA ALA A 34 -4.13 11.90 -11.24
C ALA A 34 -4.38 12.92 -10.12
N LYS A 35 -5.38 13.81 -10.30
CA LYS A 35 -5.80 14.77 -9.27
C LYS A 35 -6.28 14.07 -8.01
N LEU A 36 -7.15 13.05 -8.15
CA LEU A 36 -7.63 12.27 -7.01
C LEU A 36 -6.49 11.58 -6.26
N GLY A 37 -5.53 10.98 -6.97
CA GLY A 37 -4.35 10.37 -6.37
C GLY A 37 -3.46 11.38 -5.62
N SER A 38 -3.26 12.55 -6.20
CA SER A 38 -2.54 13.67 -5.56
C SER A 38 -3.27 14.17 -4.31
N ASP A 39 -4.57 14.40 -4.39
CA ASP A 39 -5.38 14.90 -3.28
C ASP A 39 -5.40 13.87 -2.12
N THR A 40 -5.45 12.57 -2.45
CA THR A 40 -5.32 11.47 -1.47
C THR A 40 -3.96 11.49 -0.77
N ALA A 41 -2.85 11.65 -1.52
CA ALA A 41 -1.51 11.72 -0.94
C ALA A 41 -1.33 12.93 -0.02
N LYS A 42 -1.80 14.11 -0.43
CA LYS A 42 -1.79 15.33 0.41
C LYS A 42 -2.62 15.14 1.68
N GLY A 43 -3.75 14.43 1.60
CA GLY A 43 -4.56 14.08 2.76
C GLY A 43 -3.80 13.23 3.78
N GLY A 44 -3.02 12.26 3.30
CA GLY A 44 -2.13 11.44 4.14
C GLY A 44 -1.12 12.28 4.91
N PHE A 45 -0.35 13.13 4.22
CA PHE A 45 0.67 13.98 4.86
C PHE A 45 0.07 14.93 5.91
N ARG A 46 -1.06 15.56 5.62
CA ARG A 46 -1.76 16.42 6.59
C ARG A 46 -2.22 15.64 7.82
N ASN A 47 -2.57 14.36 7.65
CA ASN A 47 -2.96 13.51 8.76
C ASN A 47 -1.76 13.15 9.64
N GLU A 48 -0.60 12.88 9.05
CA GLU A 48 0.66 12.65 9.78
C GLU A 48 1.04 13.89 10.60
N ASP A 49 0.98 15.08 10.00
CA ASP A 49 1.25 16.35 10.71
C ASP A 49 0.30 16.54 11.90
N ALA A 50 -1.00 16.29 11.69
CA ALA A 50 -1.99 16.40 12.77
C ALA A 50 -1.72 15.42 13.92
N ILE A 51 -1.32 14.17 13.63
CA ILE A 51 -0.98 13.18 14.66
C ILE A 51 0.28 13.59 15.41
N ARG A 52 1.33 14.06 14.71
CA ARG A 52 2.54 14.63 15.33
C ARG A 52 2.18 15.76 16.30
N ASP A 53 1.35 16.70 15.86
CA ASP A 53 1.01 17.90 16.64
C ASP A 53 0.17 17.56 17.87
N LYS A 54 -0.71 16.55 17.76
CA LYS A 54 -1.44 15.98 18.90
C LYS A 54 -0.51 15.36 19.94
N PHE A 55 0.48 14.57 19.53
CA PHE A 55 1.50 14.05 20.46
C PHE A 55 2.26 15.17 21.16
N ASN A 56 2.70 16.20 20.43
CA ASN A 56 3.36 17.36 21.03
C ASN A 56 2.45 18.15 21.99
N SER A 57 1.13 17.98 21.87
CA SER A 57 0.10 18.59 22.72
C SER A 57 -0.55 17.62 23.71
N TYR A 58 0.09 16.46 23.99
CA TYR A 58 -0.53 15.35 24.74
C TYR A 58 -1.09 15.73 26.13
N LYS A 59 -0.60 16.80 26.74
CA LYS A 59 -1.11 17.26 28.05
C LYS A 59 -2.58 17.71 27.97
N SER A 60 -2.98 18.29 26.85
CA SER A 60 -4.35 18.77 26.60
C SER A 60 -5.13 17.91 25.61
N ASP A 61 -4.49 17.03 24.85
CA ASP A 61 -5.15 16.19 23.84
C ASP A 61 -5.47 14.78 24.37
N ASP A 62 -6.75 14.44 24.44
CA ASP A 62 -7.20 13.18 25.02
C ASP A 62 -6.95 11.96 24.12
N ASP A 63 -6.91 12.14 22.79
CA ASP A 63 -6.51 11.08 21.87
C ASP A 63 -5.04 10.72 22.08
N ALA A 64 -4.16 11.73 22.17
CA ALA A 64 -2.75 11.51 22.42
C ALA A 64 -2.49 10.83 23.77
N LYS A 65 -3.22 11.18 24.83
CA LYS A 65 -3.15 10.45 26.11
C LYS A 65 -3.58 8.99 25.96
N ALA A 66 -4.61 8.72 25.16
CA ALA A 66 -5.04 7.35 24.90
C ALA A 66 -4.00 6.57 24.08
N TRP A 67 -3.38 7.18 23.07
CA TRP A 67 -2.29 6.57 22.30
C TRP A 67 -1.10 6.21 23.18
N LEU A 68 -0.68 7.12 24.06
CA LEU A 68 0.41 6.87 25.01
C LEU A 68 0.11 5.67 25.92
N ARG A 69 -1.13 5.54 26.41
CA ARG A 69 -1.54 4.38 27.21
C ARG A 69 -1.53 3.08 26.41
N GLU A 70 -1.99 3.08 25.16
CA GLU A 70 -1.89 1.92 24.27
C GLU A 70 -0.42 1.57 23.98
N MET A 71 0.48 2.57 24.01
CA MET A 71 1.93 2.40 23.93
C MET A 71 2.60 2.00 25.26
N ASN A 72 1.81 1.71 26.29
CA ASN A 72 2.27 1.37 27.65
C ASN A 72 3.04 2.50 28.38
N PHE A 73 2.73 3.76 28.07
CA PHE A 73 3.18 4.92 28.84
C PHE A 73 2.01 5.51 29.64
N ASP A 74 2.19 5.73 30.94
CA ASP A 74 1.27 6.58 31.70
C ASP A 74 1.59 8.06 31.39
N PRO A 75 0.65 8.85 30.82
CA PRO A 75 0.88 10.27 30.56
C PRO A 75 1.32 11.08 31.78
N LYS A 76 1.03 10.62 33.01
CA LYS A 76 1.45 11.28 34.26
C LYS A 76 2.94 11.11 34.57
N ASP A 77 3.55 10.04 34.08
CA ASP A 77 4.96 9.71 34.35
C ASP A 77 5.92 10.28 33.29
N ILE A 78 5.37 10.91 32.24
CA ILE A 78 6.13 11.53 31.16
C ILE A 78 6.71 12.87 31.65
N ILE A 79 8.04 12.93 31.70
CA ILE A 79 8.81 14.14 32.02
C ILE A 79 8.81 15.07 30.79
N SER A 80 9.16 14.53 29.63
CA SER A 80 9.17 15.25 28.37
C SER A 80 8.78 14.33 27.21
N LEU A 81 8.19 14.93 26.16
CA LEU A 81 7.82 14.22 24.94
C LEU A 81 8.05 15.13 23.74
N ARG A 82 8.66 14.57 22.68
CA ARG A 82 8.82 15.22 21.38
C ARG A 82 8.38 14.28 20.27
N ALA A 83 7.45 14.73 19.43
CA ALA A 83 7.08 14.05 18.20
C ALA A 83 7.60 14.81 16.98
N ALA A 84 8.21 14.09 16.05
CA ALA A 84 8.75 14.63 14.80
C ALA A 84 8.48 13.67 13.63
N LYS A 85 8.63 14.19 12.40
CA LYS A 85 8.65 13.34 11.20
C LYS A 85 10.10 12.94 10.94
N PRO A 86 10.45 11.64 11.02
CA PRO A 86 11.83 11.20 10.77
C PRO A 86 12.17 11.32 9.28
N HIS A 87 13.46 11.33 8.97
CA HIS A 87 13.96 11.08 7.62
C HIS A 87 14.26 9.58 7.49
N GLY A 88 13.35 8.79 6.93
CA GLY A 88 13.48 7.33 6.84
C GLY A 88 12.22 6.64 6.33
N GLU A 89 12.30 5.33 6.08
CA GLU A 89 11.39 4.62 5.15
C GLU A 89 10.01 4.20 5.68
N LYS A 90 9.85 3.95 7.00
CA LYS A 90 8.67 3.21 7.53
C LYS A 90 7.84 3.93 8.59
N ALA A 91 8.49 4.65 9.51
CA ALA A 91 7.80 5.46 10.50
C ALA A 91 7.41 6.81 9.88
N ASP A 92 6.13 7.15 9.96
CA ASP A 92 5.61 8.44 9.47
C ASP A 92 5.72 9.52 10.57
N VAL A 93 5.66 9.11 11.84
CA VAL A 93 5.93 9.93 13.03
C VAL A 93 6.82 9.14 14.00
N GLU A 94 7.77 9.82 14.62
CA GLU A 94 8.59 9.28 15.69
C GLU A 94 8.35 10.07 16.97
N VAL A 95 8.12 9.37 18.08
CA VAL A 95 7.88 9.96 19.40
C VAL A 95 9.04 9.59 20.32
N THR A 96 9.78 10.60 20.79
CA THR A 96 10.78 10.47 21.85
C THR A 96 10.12 10.81 23.18
N ILE A 97 10.13 9.87 24.12
CA ILE A 97 9.44 9.96 25.42
C ILE A 97 10.48 9.77 26.53
N GLU A 98 10.56 10.75 27.43
CA GLU A 98 11.40 10.70 28.61
C GLU A 98 10.53 10.41 29.85
N THR A 99 10.94 9.40 30.61
CA THR A 99 10.34 9.03 31.90
C THR A 99 11.46 8.85 32.93
N LYS A 100 11.10 8.60 34.19
CA LYS A 100 12.07 8.22 35.23
C LYS A 100 12.84 6.92 34.89
N ALA A 101 12.28 6.06 34.05
CA ALA A 101 12.92 4.81 33.61
C ALA A 101 13.92 5.02 32.46
N GLY A 102 13.98 6.22 31.87
CA GLY A 102 14.86 6.57 30.76
C GLY A 102 14.11 7.12 29.54
N ILE A 103 14.86 7.27 28.44
CA ILE A 103 14.38 7.80 27.16
C ILE A 103 14.09 6.65 26.21
N ARG A 104 12.89 6.63 25.63
CA ARG A 104 12.50 5.69 24.57
C ARG A 104 12.11 6.44 23.30
N ARG A 105 12.43 5.86 22.15
CA ARG A 105 12.08 6.37 20.82
C ARG A 105 11.17 5.35 20.15
N GLU A 106 10.02 5.81 19.68
CA GLU A 106 8.95 4.96 19.16
C GLU A 106 8.53 5.42 17.76
N GLY A 107 8.75 4.58 16.75
CA GLY A 107 8.31 4.84 15.37
C GLY A 107 6.86 4.39 15.16
N ILE A 108 6.05 5.24 14.53
CA ILE A 108 4.64 5.00 14.23
C ILE A 108 4.43 5.08 12.72
N SER A 109 4.01 3.98 12.08
CA SER A 109 3.48 4.01 10.72
C SER A 109 2.00 4.36 10.75
N ILE A 110 1.57 5.33 9.94
CA ILE A 110 0.22 5.89 9.93
C ILE A 110 -0.44 5.53 8.60
N LYS A 111 -1.66 4.99 8.67
CA LYS A 111 -2.51 4.76 7.51
C LYS A 111 -3.82 5.53 7.66
N LEU A 112 -4.02 6.52 6.79
CA LEU A 112 -5.30 7.22 6.65
C LEU A 112 -6.25 6.41 5.76
N VAL A 113 -7.47 6.23 6.23
CA VAL A 113 -8.55 5.56 5.49
C VAL A 113 -9.85 6.37 5.62
N SER A 114 -10.60 6.48 4.51
CA SER A 114 -11.85 7.26 4.43
C SER A 114 -13.09 6.39 4.15
N GLY A 115 -12.91 5.08 3.99
CA GLY A 115 -13.99 4.12 3.75
C GLY A 115 -13.68 2.75 4.37
N GLN A 116 -14.71 1.93 4.58
CA GLN A 116 -14.59 0.61 5.24
C GLN A 116 -13.79 -0.41 4.42
N GLN A 117 -13.71 -0.21 3.11
CA GLN A 117 -12.93 -1.02 2.19
C GLN A 117 -11.77 -0.19 1.67
N GLY A 118 -10.59 -0.43 2.23
CA GLY A 118 -9.33 0.20 1.83
C GLY A 118 -8.38 -0.78 1.16
N PHE A 119 -7.55 -0.28 0.24
CA PHE A 119 -6.42 -1.01 -0.34
C PHE A 119 -5.18 -0.12 -0.26
N ASN A 120 -4.66 0.05 0.95
CA ASN A 120 -3.51 0.90 1.22
C ASN A 120 -2.23 0.13 0.94
N GLN A 121 -1.27 0.79 0.28
CA GLN A 121 0.06 0.25 0.07
C GLN A 121 0.82 0.21 1.39
N ILE A 122 1.47 -0.92 1.68
CA ILE A 122 2.41 -1.06 2.81
C ILE A 122 3.86 -1.19 2.35
N ASP A 123 4.07 -1.74 1.16
CA ASP A 123 5.40 -1.82 0.55
C ASP A 123 5.31 -1.89 -0.98
N LYS A 124 6.36 -1.42 -1.66
CA LYS A 124 6.49 -1.51 -3.12
C LYS A 124 7.94 -1.28 -3.54
N ARG A 125 8.56 -2.29 -4.14
CA ARG A 125 9.93 -2.23 -4.66
C ARG A 125 10.03 -3.02 -5.98
N TRP A 126 11.18 -2.91 -6.64
CA TRP A 126 11.52 -3.79 -7.77
C TRP A 126 11.65 -5.24 -7.29
N LEU A 127 11.31 -6.20 -8.16
CA LEU A 127 11.38 -7.61 -7.78
C LEU A 127 12.80 -8.02 -7.39
N SER A 128 13.82 -7.48 -8.06
CA SER A 128 15.23 -7.74 -7.74
C SER A 128 15.57 -7.48 -6.28
N HIS A 129 15.02 -6.42 -5.69
CA HIS A 129 15.26 -6.07 -4.30
C HIS A 129 14.66 -7.11 -3.34
N TYR A 130 13.42 -7.56 -3.58
CA TYR A 130 12.84 -8.64 -2.78
C TYR A 130 13.54 -9.97 -3.01
N ALA A 131 13.98 -10.23 -4.24
CA ALA A 131 14.70 -11.45 -4.59
C ALA A 131 16.01 -11.58 -3.82
N GLU A 132 16.75 -10.49 -3.70
CA GLU A 132 17.96 -10.41 -2.88
C GLU A 132 17.63 -10.53 -1.38
N MET A 133 16.74 -9.67 -0.88
CA MET A 133 16.39 -9.58 0.54
C MET A 133 15.83 -10.90 1.09
N TRP A 134 14.90 -11.53 0.36
CA TRP A 134 14.27 -12.79 0.78
C TRP A 134 14.95 -14.04 0.20
N LYS A 135 16.11 -13.87 -0.45
CA LYS A 135 16.90 -14.96 -1.05
C LYS A 135 16.03 -15.88 -1.92
N MET A 136 15.21 -15.27 -2.78
CA MET A 136 14.23 -15.99 -3.58
C MET A 136 14.92 -16.97 -4.54
N PRO A 137 14.44 -18.23 -4.60
CA PRO A 137 14.85 -19.18 -5.63
C PRO A 137 14.60 -18.65 -7.05
N SER A 138 15.43 -19.07 -8.01
CA SER A 138 15.39 -18.55 -9.39
C SER A 138 14.08 -18.84 -10.13
N ASP A 139 13.42 -19.96 -9.82
CA ASP A 139 12.11 -20.33 -10.36
C ASP A 139 10.99 -19.40 -9.84
N VAL A 140 11.00 -19.07 -8.56
CA VAL A 140 10.12 -18.06 -7.94
C VAL A 140 10.34 -16.70 -8.60
N VAL A 141 11.60 -16.26 -8.74
CA VAL A 141 11.93 -14.99 -9.42
C VAL A 141 11.44 -14.99 -10.85
N THR A 142 11.62 -16.09 -11.59
CA THR A 142 11.16 -16.21 -12.99
C THR A 142 9.64 -16.08 -13.09
N ALA A 143 8.90 -16.78 -12.23
CA ALA A 143 7.45 -16.68 -12.17
C ALA A 143 7.00 -15.25 -11.83
N LEU A 144 7.65 -14.62 -10.85
CA LEU A 144 7.31 -13.26 -10.45
C LEU A 144 7.64 -12.21 -11.53
N LYS A 145 8.71 -12.39 -12.32
CA LYS A 145 9.01 -11.53 -13.48
C LYS A 145 7.90 -11.55 -14.53
N LEU A 146 7.34 -12.74 -14.83
CA LEU A 146 6.15 -12.88 -15.67
C LEU A 146 4.95 -12.17 -15.04
N PHE A 147 4.79 -12.34 -13.72
CA PHE A 147 3.66 -11.80 -12.97
C PHE A 147 3.60 -10.27 -12.96
N VAL A 148 4.75 -9.61 -12.79
CA VAL A 148 4.83 -8.16 -12.73
C VAL A 148 5.05 -7.49 -14.10
N GLY A 149 5.42 -8.27 -15.12
CA GLY A 149 5.68 -7.80 -16.47
C GLY A 149 7.10 -7.24 -16.67
N GLU A 150 8.07 -7.71 -15.87
CA GLU A 150 9.50 -7.47 -16.13
C GLU A 150 10.00 -8.29 -17.33
N ILE A 151 9.34 -9.42 -17.62
CA ILE A 151 9.51 -10.20 -18.86
C ILE A 151 8.14 -10.45 -19.52
N PRO A 152 8.07 -10.57 -20.86
CA PRO A 152 6.81 -10.67 -21.59
C PRO A 152 6.08 -12.00 -21.33
N PRO A 153 4.75 -12.06 -21.51
CA PRO A 153 3.97 -13.30 -21.40
C PRO A 153 4.48 -14.40 -22.34
N THR A 154 4.48 -15.64 -21.87
CA THR A 154 4.88 -16.81 -22.68
C THR A 154 3.77 -17.36 -23.56
N LYS A 155 2.53 -16.94 -23.31
CA LYS A 155 1.33 -17.31 -24.08
C LYS A 155 0.28 -16.20 -24.00
N PRO A 156 -0.69 -16.15 -24.93
CA PRO A 156 -1.81 -15.22 -24.85
C PRO A 156 -2.60 -15.40 -23.53
N GLY A 157 -3.00 -14.28 -22.92
CA GLY A 157 -3.74 -14.25 -21.66
C GLY A 157 -4.54 -12.94 -21.50
N ARG A 158 -5.02 -12.66 -20.28
CA ARG A 158 -5.80 -11.44 -20.01
C ARG A 158 -5.02 -10.14 -20.23
N SER A 159 -3.69 -10.18 -20.21
CA SER A 159 -2.83 -9.03 -20.44
C SER A 159 -1.75 -9.33 -21.48
N LYS A 160 -1.41 -8.32 -22.29
CA LYS A 160 -0.26 -8.38 -23.22
C LYS A 160 1.07 -8.04 -22.53
N GLU A 161 1.03 -7.46 -21.33
CA GLU A 161 2.22 -6.95 -20.63
C GLU A 161 2.75 -7.90 -19.56
N ARG A 162 1.91 -8.80 -19.05
CA ARG A 162 2.22 -9.68 -17.92
C ARG A 162 1.33 -10.92 -17.92
N MET A 163 1.67 -11.89 -17.10
CA MET A 163 0.79 -13.02 -16.78
C MET A 163 0.21 -12.85 -15.38
N PHE A 164 -0.99 -13.34 -15.15
CA PHE A 164 -1.49 -13.52 -13.79
C PHE A 164 -0.99 -14.87 -13.23
N LEU A 165 -0.95 -15.05 -11.91
CA LEU A 165 -0.38 -16.28 -11.31
C LEU A 165 -1.14 -17.55 -11.73
N ASP A 166 -2.45 -17.45 -11.94
CA ASP A 166 -3.33 -18.50 -12.46
C ASP A 166 -3.15 -18.75 -13.98
N GLU A 167 -2.39 -17.92 -14.69
CA GLU A 167 -2.03 -18.12 -16.10
C GLU A 167 -0.62 -18.73 -16.28
N ILE A 168 0.25 -18.59 -15.28
CA ILE A 168 1.62 -19.11 -15.29
C ILE A 168 1.59 -20.65 -15.28
N ASP A 169 2.66 -21.28 -15.76
CA ASP A 169 2.85 -22.73 -15.66
C ASP A 169 2.53 -23.23 -14.23
N PRO A 170 1.71 -24.28 -14.07
CA PRO A 170 1.28 -24.75 -12.76
C PRO A 170 2.44 -25.06 -11.81
N LYS A 171 3.57 -25.62 -12.29
CA LYS A 171 4.72 -25.94 -11.44
C LYS A 171 5.38 -24.67 -10.90
N LEU A 172 5.57 -23.67 -11.77
CA LEU A 172 6.10 -22.37 -11.36
C LEU A 172 5.14 -21.66 -10.39
N LYS A 173 3.84 -21.67 -10.67
CA LYS A 173 2.83 -21.12 -9.75
C LYS A 173 2.89 -21.81 -8.37
N ASP A 174 3.02 -23.13 -8.33
CA ASP A 174 3.13 -23.88 -7.07
C ASP A 174 4.43 -23.55 -6.31
N THR A 175 5.55 -23.30 -7.00
CA THR A 175 6.81 -22.85 -6.36
C THR A 175 6.66 -21.48 -5.69
N VAL A 176 5.92 -20.54 -6.32
CA VAL A 176 5.60 -19.23 -5.73
C VAL A 176 4.78 -19.41 -4.47
N VAL A 177 3.67 -20.17 -4.54
CA VAL A 177 2.81 -20.40 -3.37
C VAL A 177 3.62 -21.04 -2.24
N LYS A 178 4.37 -22.09 -2.53
CA LYS A 178 5.23 -22.78 -1.56
C LYS A 178 6.22 -21.83 -0.89
N PHE A 179 6.96 -21.04 -1.66
CA PHE A 179 7.93 -20.09 -1.13
C PHE A 179 7.29 -19.10 -0.16
N PHE A 180 6.17 -18.47 -0.53
CA PHE A 180 5.50 -17.51 0.34
C PHE A 180 4.86 -18.18 1.56
N THR A 181 4.40 -19.43 1.46
CA THR A 181 3.92 -20.20 2.61
C THR A 181 5.03 -20.48 3.61
N GLU A 182 6.17 -21.00 3.13
CA GLU A 182 7.31 -21.38 3.97
C GLU A 182 7.98 -20.17 4.64
N ASN A 183 7.95 -19.00 3.99
CA ASN A 183 8.59 -17.78 4.47
C ASN A 183 7.60 -16.73 5.01
N LYS A 184 6.33 -17.10 5.23
CA LYS A 184 5.23 -16.16 5.53
C LYS A 184 5.55 -15.23 6.69
N ALA A 185 6.01 -15.77 7.81
CA ALA A 185 6.26 -14.99 9.02
C ALA A 185 7.33 -13.91 8.81
N ALA A 186 8.46 -14.28 8.21
CA ALA A 186 9.55 -13.35 7.89
C ALA A 186 9.08 -12.27 6.91
N ILE A 187 8.42 -12.65 5.82
CA ILE A 187 7.92 -11.71 4.81
C ILE A 187 6.92 -10.73 5.41
N VAL A 188 5.96 -11.19 6.21
CA VAL A 188 4.97 -10.30 6.84
C VAL A 188 5.65 -9.34 7.82
N SER A 189 6.63 -9.83 8.61
CA SER A 189 7.42 -8.99 9.51
C SER A 189 8.13 -7.87 8.74
N ASP A 190 8.86 -8.21 7.69
CA ASP A 190 9.61 -7.23 6.87
C ASP A 190 8.69 -6.17 6.26
N LEU A 191 7.50 -6.56 5.81
CA LEU A 191 6.54 -5.64 5.20
C LEU A 191 6.06 -4.54 6.18
N PHE A 192 5.93 -4.85 7.47
CA PHE A 192 5.42 -3.92 8.49
C PHE A 192 6.50 -3.26 9.33
N ALA A 193 7.46 -4.02 9.86
CA ALA A 193 8.46 -3.50 10.79
C ALA A 193 9.57 -2.74 10.06
N GLY A 194 9.97 -3.19 8.87
CA GLY A 194 11.22 -2.77 8.25
C GLY A 194 12.45 -3.25 9.04
N ASP A 195 13.64 -2.88 8.57
CA ASP A 195 14.93 -3.16 9.22
C ASP A 195 15.59 -1.86 9.76
N GLY A 196 16.46 -2.00 10.77
CA GLY A 196 17.30 -0.92 11.29
C GLY A 196 16.68 0.03 12.34
N GLU A 197 17.39 1.13 12.61
CA GLU A 197 17.13 2.08 13.71
C GLU A 197 15.78 2.82 13.59
N HIS A 198 15.16 2.84 12.41
CA HIS A 198 13.88 3.50 12.13
C HIS A 198 12.72 2.53 11.86
N SER A 199 12.83 1.29 12.36
CA SER A 199 11.72 0.34 12.33
C SER A 199 10.46 0.94 12.96
N ALA A 200 9.30 0.70 12.36
CA ALA A 200 8.05 1.12 12.97
C ALA A 200 7.75 0.14 14.12
N SER A 201 7.68 0.64 15.35
CA SER A 201 7.27 -0.15 16.53
C SER A 201 5.75 -0.22 16.66
N TRP A 202 5.04 0.72 16.02
CA TRP A 202 3.60 0.86 16.08
C TRP A 202 2.99 1.12 14.70
N VAL A 203 1.77 0.64 14.51
CA VAL A 203 0.93 0.93 13.35
C VAL A 203 -0.36 1.58 13.82
N MET A 204 -0.59 2.81 13.35
CA MET A 204 -1.81 3.57 13.57
C MET A 204 -2.67 3.56 12.31
N VAL A 205 -3.95 3.26 12.47
CA VAL A 205 -4.95 3.48 11.42
C VAL A 205 -5.87 4.59 11.88
N ALA A 206 -5.89 5.69 11.13
CA ALA A 206 -6.83 6.78 11.33
C ALA A 206 -7.98 6.62 10.32
N PHE A 207 -9.15 6.23 10.81
CA PHE A 207 -10.35 6.12 10.02
C PHE A 207 -11.17 7.40 10.13
N LYS A 208 -11.31 8.12 9.00
CA LYS A 208 -12.00 9.41 8.92
C LYS A 208 -13.18 9.31 7.95
N PRO A 209 -14.27 8.60 8.30
CA PRO A 209 -15.55 8.79 7.63
C PRO A 209 -16.07 10.22 7.88
N ALA A 210 -17.05 10.67 7.09
CA ALA A 210 -17.51 12.06 7.09
C ALA A 210 -18.02 12.59 8.45
N GLU A 211 -18.40 11.70 9.38
CA GLU A 211 -19.08 12.07 10.62
C GLU A 211 -18.18 12.05 11.86
N LYS A 212 -17.30 11.05 12.00
CA LYS A 212 -16.48 10.85 13.21
C LYS A 212 -15.13 10.26 12.86
N THR A 213 -14.05 10.81 13.42
CA THR A 213 -12.73 10.18 13.33
C THR A 213 -12.62 9.08 14.38
N GLU A 214 -12.20 7.90 13.95
CA GLU A 214 -11.83 6.77 14.79
C GLU A 214 -10.36 6.42 14.54
N TRP A 215 -9.72 5.80 15.52
CA TRP A 215 -8.36 5.33 15.37
C TRP A 215 -8.14 4.01 16.08
N VAL A 216 -7.18 3.24 15.59
CA VAL A 216 -6.62 2.08 16.29
C VAL A 216 -5.10 2.17 16.23
N LEU A 217 -4.44 1.87 17.35
CA LEU A 217 -2.99 1.83 17.49
C LEU A 217 -2.61 0.43 17.99
N ARG A 218 -1.71 -0.25 17.30
CA ARG A 218 -1.21 -1.58 17.66
C ARG A 218 0.30 -1.64 17.52
N SER A 219 0.95 -2.49 18.31
CA SER A 219 2.36 -2.78 18.12
C SER A 219 2.56 -3.46 16.77
N SER A 220 3.73 -3.27 16.16
CA SER A 220 4.06 -3.91 14.88
C SER A 220 4.02 -5.43 14.97
N GLN A 221 4.41 -6.01 16.11
CA GLN A 221 4.24 -7.44 16.36
C GLN A 221 2.77 -7.86 16.23
N ARG A 222 1.86 -7.13 16.88
CA ARG A 222 0.43 -7.46 16.84
C ARG A 222 -0.15 -7.27 15.44
N THR A 223 0.30 -6.24 14.72
CA THR A 223 -0.07 -6.01 13.32
C THR A 223 0.42 -7.14 12.40
N VAL A 224 1.66 -7.62 12.59
CA VAL A 224 2.24 -8.76 11.87
C VAL A 224 1.45 -10.03 12.12
N GLU A 225 1.13 -10.33 13.39
CA GLU A 225 0.28 -11.47 13.75
C GLU A 225 -1.06 -11.40 13.04
N PHE A 226 -1.76 -10.26 13.18
CA PHE A 226 -3.10 -10.07 12.62
C PHE A 226 -3.13 -10.19 11.10
N TYR A 227 -2.25 -9.48 10.38
CA TYR A 227 -2.21 -9.52 8.92
C TYR A 227 -1.60 -10.82 8.36
N GLY A 228 -0.83 -11.54 9.15
CA GLY A 228 -0.30 -12.87 8.82
C GLY A 228 -1.32 -14.00 8.94
N GLU A 229 -2.46 -13.77 9.61
CA GLU A 229 -3.54 -14.76 9.75
C GLU A 229 -4.11 -15.17 8.38
N GLY A 230 -4.35 -16.47 8.22
CA GLY A 230 -4.87 -17.07 7.00
C GLY A 230 -3.78 -17.69 6.10
N GLU A 231 -4.23 -18.40 5.09
CA GLU A 231 -3.39 -19.15 4.16
C GLU A 231 -2.75 -18.25 3.09
N VAL A 232 -1.68 -18.77 2.46
CA VAL A 232 -1.18 -18.21 1.20
C VAL A 232 -1.96 -18.85 0.06
N SER A 233 -2.66 -18.05 -0.74
CA SER A 233 -3.56 -18.55 -1.78
C SER A 233 -3.68 -17.59 -2.96
N LEU A 234 -4.13 -18.09 -4.11
CA LEU A 234 -4.45 -17.23 -5.24
C LEU A 234 -5.81 -16.56 -5.02
N THR A 235 -5.88 -15.29 -5.38
CA THR A 235 -7.16 -14.58 -5.52
C THR A 235 -7.84 -14.97 -6.83
N ARG A 236 -9.17 -14.77 -6.93
CA ARG A 236 -9.92 -14.92 -8.20
C ARG A 236 -9.36 -14.06 -9.34
N GLY A 237 -8.74 -12.94 -9.00
CA GLY A 237 -8.09 -12.03 -9.95
C GLY A 237 -6.67 -12.43 -10.33
N GLY A 238 -6.17 -13.59 -9.91
CA GLY A 238 -4.83 -14.08 -10.28
C GLY A 238 -3.66 -13.38 -9.58
N ASN A 239 -3.94 -12.63 -8.52
CA ASN A 239 -2.94 -12.12 -7.56
C ASN A 239 -2.72 -13.11 -6.41
N LEU A 240 -1.70 -12.89 -5.58
CA LEU A 240 -1.46 -13.71 -4.39
C LEU A 240 -2.02 -13.03 -3.14
N LYS A 241 -2.69 -13.81 -2.30
CA LYS A 241 -3.08 -13.46 -0.95
C LYS A 241 -2.09 -14.14 0.01
N ILE A 242 -1.52 -13.38 0.94
CA ILE A 242 -0.58 -13.83 1.97
C ILE A 242 -1.24 -13.48 3.31
N GLY A 243 -1.99 -14.43 3.88
CA GLY A 243 -2.87 -14.13 5.02
C GLY A 243 -3.90 -13.06 4.65
N ARG A 244 -3.84 -11.89 5.28
CA ARG A 244 -4.71 -10.74 4.97
C ARG A 244 -4.08 -9.73 4.01
N ILE A 245 -2.85 -9.97 3.54
CA ILE A 245 -2.11 -9.10 2.62
C ILE A 245 -2.36 -9.53 1.17
N THR A 246 -2.50 -8.57 0.25
CA THR A 246 -2.57 -8.82 -1.19
C THR A 246 -1.27 -8.39 -1.84
N MET A 247 -0.60 -9.32 -2.54
CA MET A 247 0.54 -9.06 -3.41
C MET A 247 0.08 -8.95 -4.86
N GLN A 248 0.46 -7.86 -5.52
CA GLN A 248 0.03 -7.56 -6.89
C GLN A 248 1.13 -6.83 -7.69
N ARG A 249 1.03 -6.86 -9.02
CA ARG A 249 1.70 -5.87 -9.87
C ARG A 249 1.22 -4.48 -9.46
N LYS A 250 2.13 -3.50 -9.34
CA LYS A 250 1.79 -2.10 -9.06
C LYS A 250 0.77 -1.55 -10.06
N GLY A 251 1.05 -1.71 -11.36
CA GLY A 251 0.21 -1.20 -12.44
C GLY A 251 0.08 0.33 -12.44
N GLY A 252 -0.64 0.86 -13.43
CA GLY A 252 -0.88 2.29 -13.56
C GLY A 252 0.38 3.08 -13.91
N ASP A 253 0.60 4.21 -13.22
CA ASP A 253 1.74 5.13 -13.42
C ASP A 253 1.91 5.66 -14.86
N ALA A 254 0.81 5.77 -15.61
CA ALA A 254 0.80 6.20 -17.01
C ALA A 254 1.70 5.33 -17.92
N GLY A 255 1.85 4.04 -17.60
CA GLY A 255 2.64 3.10 -18.40
C GLY A 255 4.15 3.18 -18.17
N ARG A 256 4.61 4.00 -17.20
CA ARG A 256 6.02 4.02 -16.79
C ARG A 256 6.46 2.66 -16.27
N ASP A 257 7.76 2.37 -16.36
CA ASP A 257 8.33 1.11 -15.90
C ASP A 257 8.06 0.82 -14.42
N THR A 258 7.85 1.83 -13.58
CA THR A 258 7.45 1.65 -12.17
C THR A 258 6.13 0.90 -12.00
N ALA A 259 5.31 0.79 -13.04
CA ALA A 259 4.12 -0.07 -13.06
C ALA A 259 4.45 -1.57 -12.93
N LYS A 260 5.69 -1.97 -13.24
CA LYS A 260 6.20 -3.35 -13.14
C LYS A 260 6.75 -3.69 -11.74
N MET A 261 6.71 -2.78 -10.78
CA MET A 261 7.09 -3.10 -9.41
C MET A 261 6.12 -4.09 -8.77
N LEU A 262 6.63 -4.91 -7.84
CA LEU A 262 5.82 -5.72 -6.95
C LEU A 262 5.28 -4.84 -5.83
N GLN A 263 4.00 -4.98 -5.49
CA GLN A 263 3.31 -4.13 -4.52
C GLN A 263 2.50 -4.97 -3.53
N PHE A 264 2.58 -4.59 -2.25
CA PHE A 264 1.83 -5.21 -1.17
C PHE A 264 0.80 -4.24 -0.60
N LYS A 265 -0.43 -4.73 -0.41
CA LYS A 265 -1.55 -3.93 0.09
C LYS A 265 -2.34 -4.66 1.16
N ILE A 266 -2.95 -3.88 2.03
CA ILE A 266 -3.89 -4.34 3.05
C ILE A 266 -5.16 -3.50 3.04
N ASN A 267 -6.19 -3.97 3.73
CA ASN A 267 -7.24 -3.12 4.25
C ASN A 267 -6.88 -2.69 5.69
N PRO A 268 -6.46 -1.43 5.94
CA PRO A 268 -6.09 -0.98 7.28
C PRO A 268 -7.25 -1.02 8.28
N VAL A 269 -8.50 -0.86 7.81
CA VAL A 269 -9.69 -0.85 8.66
C VAL A 269 -9.86 -2.19 9.38
N GLU A 270 -9.38 -3.29 8.82
CA GLU A 270 -9.44 -4.60 9.49
C GLU A 270 -8.69 -4.62 10.83
N LEU A 271 -7.69 -3.75 11.03
CA LEU A 271 -6.91 -3.71 12.27
C LEU A 271 -7.74 -3.32 13.49
N PHE A 272 -8.90 -2.68 13.32
CA PHE A 272 -9.86 -2.44 14.41
C PHE A 272 -10.39 -3.74 15.03
N ASN A 273 -10.38 -4.84 14.26
CA ASN A 273 -10.81 -6.16 14.73
C ASN A 273 -9.67 -6.94 15.42
N ALA A 274 -8.43 -6.43 15.41
CA ALA A 274 -7.33 -7.07 16.11
C ALA A 274 -7.55 -6.97 17.61
N LYS A 275 -7.55 -8.14 18.29
CA LYS A 275 -7.58 -8.19 19.77
C LYS A 275 -6.44 -7.33 20.33
N LYS A 276 -6.73 -6.61 21.41
CA LYS A 276 -5.71 -5.88 22.18
C LYS A 276 -4.66 -6.84 22.70
#